data_AF-A0A955IU49-F1
#
_entry.id   AF-A0A955IU49-F1
#
_cell.length_a   1.000
_cell.length_b   1.000
_cell.length_c   1.000
_cell.angle_alpha   90.00
_cell.angle_beta   90.00
_cell.angle_gamma   90.00
#
_symmetry.space_group_name_H-M   'P 1'
#
loop_
_entity.id
_entity.type
_entity.pdbx_description
1 polymer ?
#
loop_
_entity_poly.entity_id
_entity_poly.type
_entity_poly.pdbx_seq_one_letter_code
_entity_poly.pdbx_strand_id
1 'polypeptide(L)'
;MDPGIPPLLQRDLQSLYAAPNEASRARPSLFRRPIVRGLVAAAATVVLAVTSWAILRPTMRLEDVDRSGRVDVLDAYLVAKALDGGGEVPARYDVTSDGVVNDADIARIMDASVALERS
;
A
#
# COMPACT_ATOMS: atom_id res chain seq x y z
N MET A 1 -69.28 2.23 -29.92
CA MET A 1 -68.50 3.25 -30.64
C MET A 1 -69.36 4.49 -30.67
N ASP A 2 -68.97 5.52 -29.92
CA ASP A 2 -69.79 6.72 -29.71
C ASP A 2 -69.63 7.66 -30.93
N PRO A 3 -70.70 7.97 -31.69
CA PRO A 3 -70.61 8.70 -32.96
C PRO A 3 -70.38 10.22 -32.82
N GLY A 4 -70.15 10.74 -31.61
CA GLY A 4 -70.06 12.19 -31.35
C GLY A 4 -68.65 12.78 -31.17
N ILE A 5 -67.58 11.99 -31.27
CA ILE A 5 -66.23 12.48 -30.95
C ILE A 5 -65.47 12.90 -32.24
N PRO A 6 -64.99 14.15 -32.35
CA PRO A 6 -64.20 14.61 -33.48
C PRO A 6 -62.92 13.77 -33.67
N PRO A 7 -62.50 13.46 -34.91
CA PRO A 7 -61.37 12.56 -35.17
C PRO A 7 -60.04 13.04 -34.59
N LEU A 8 -59.87 14.35 -34.39
CA LEU A 8 -58.69 14.92 -33.72
C LEU A 8 -58.65 14.57 -32.22
N LEU A 9 -59.81 14.52 -31.58
CA LEU A 9 -59.96 14.23 -30.15
C LEU A 9 -59.75 12.72 -29.88
N GLN A 10 -60.07 11.86 -30.85
CA GLN A 10 -59.71 10.44 -30.80
C GLN A 10 -58.20 10.21 -30.83
N ARG A 11 -57.46 11.02 -31.61
CA ARG A 11 -56.01 10.90 -31.76
C ARG A 11 -55.26 11.30 -30.49
N ASP A 12 -55.75 12.34 -29.80
CA ASP A 12 -55.21 12.78 -28.51
C ASP A 12 -55.59 11.85 -27.35
N LEU A 13 -56.80 11.28 -27.36
CA LEU A 13 -57.16 10.28 -26.35
C LEU A 13 -56.36 8.99 -26.51
N GLN A 14 -56.04 8.60 -27.75
CA GLN A 14 -55.13 7.48 -28.01
C GLN A 14 -53.70 7.76 -27.52
N SER A 15 -53.18 8.98 -27.63
CA SER A 15 -51.85 9.32 -27.10
C SER A 15 -51.84 9.39 -25.58
N LEU A 16 -52.93 9.86 -24.95
CA LEU A 16 -53.08 9.95 -23.49
C LEU A 16 -53.33 8.59 -22.82
N TYR A 17 -54.06 7.67 -23.46
CA TYR A 17 -54.30 6.30 -22.96
C TYR A 17 -53.30 5.26 -23.48
N ALA A 18 -52.48 5.59 -24.48
CA ALA A 18 -51.23 4.89 -24.76
C ALA A 18 -50.20 5.26 -23.67
N ALA A 19 -50.55 5.01 -22.42
CA ALA A 19 -49.61 5.09 -21.32
C ALA A 19 -48.47 4.09 -21.59
N PRO A 20 -47.22 4.50 -21.34
CA PRO A 20 -46.05 3.79 -21.78
C PRO A 20 -45.90 2.48 -21.02
N ASN A 21 -45.94 1.35 -21.72
CA ASN A 21 -45.39 0.08 -21.22
C ASN A 21 -43.84 0.09 -21.28
N GLU A 22 -43.21 1.22 -20.96
CA GLU A 22 -41.76 1.36 -20.80
C GLU A 22 -41.26 0.90 -19.42
N ALA A 23 -42.11 0.24 -18.63
CA ALA A 23 -41.65 -0.59 -17.52
C ALA A 23 -40.94 -1.87 -17.99
N SER A 24 -40.91 -2.12 -19.30
CA SER A 24 -39.96 -3.04 -19.95
C SER A 24 -38.65 -2.33 -20.27
N ARG A 25 -38.11 -1.55 -19.33
CA ARG A 25 -36.66 -1.33 -19.26
C ARG A 25 -36.04 -2.70 -19.06
N ALA A 26 -35.70 -3.36 -20.15
CA ALA A 26 -34.70 -4.41 -20.20
C ALA A 26 -33.39 -3.81 -19.68
N ARG A 27 -33.27 -3.70 -18.35
CA ARG A 27 -32.00 -3.58 -17.68
C ARG A 27 -31.22 -4.82 -18.14
N PRO A 28 -30.05 -4.69 -18.79
CA PRO A 28 -29.20 -5.85 -18.97
C PRO A 28 -28.85 -6.34 -17.57
N SER A 29 -29.48 -7.45 -17.16
CA SER A 29 -29.20 -8.11 -15.90
C SER A 29 -27.85 -8.82 -16.02
N LEU A 30 -26.76 -8.05 -16.03
CA LEU A 30 -25.41 -8.58 -15.97
C LEU A 30 -25.02 -9.00 -14.54
N PHE A 31 -25.92 -8.87 -13.56
CA PHE A 31 -25.69 -9.17 -12.15
C PHE A 31 -26.38 -10.44 -11.67
N ARG A 32 -26.09 -11.58 -12.33
CA ARG A 32 -26.39 -12.91 -11.76
C ARG A 32 -25.30 -13.93 -12.08
N ARG A 33 -24.10 -13.75 -11.51
CA ARG A 33 -23.17 -14.87 -11.26
C ARG A 33 -22.40 -14.62 -9.94
N PRO A 34 -22.71 -15.34 -8.84
CA PRO A 34 -22.06 -15.16 -7.53
C PRO A 34 -20.61 -15.67 -7.47
N ILE A 35 -20.12 -16.33 -8.53
CA ILE A 35 -18.83 -17.04 -8.50
C ILE A 35 -17.64 -16.10 -8.81
N VAL A 36 -17.85 -14.97 -9.48
CA VAL A 36 -16.75 -14.05 -9.84
C VAL A 36 -16.35 -13.10 -8.71
N ARG A 37 -17.16 -12.99 -7.65
CA ARG A 37 -16.89 -12.07 -6.52
C ARG A 37 -15.83 -12.57 -5.54
N GLY A 38 -15.56 -13.88 -5.49
CA GLY A 38 -14.53 -14.44 -4.61
C GLY A 38 -13.10 -14.09 -5.06
N LEU A 39 -12.86 -14.03 -6.37
CA LEU A 39 -11.52 -13.79 -6.94
C LEU A 39 -11.07 -12.33 -6.83
N VAL A 40 -11.98 -11.36 -6.96
CA VAL A 40 -11.64 -9.94 -6.83
C VAL A 40 -11.35 -9.56 -5.37
N ALA A 41 -12.09 -10.14 -4.42
CA ALA A 41 -11.83 -9.92 -2.99
C ALA A 41 -10.48 -10.50 -2.54
N ALA A 42 -10.10 -11.68 -3.06
CA ALA A 42 -8.81 -12.30 -2.76
C ALA A 42 -7.61 -11.53 -3.34
N ALA A 43 -7.74 -10.96 -4.54
CA ALA A 43 -6.68 -10.12 -5.10
C ALA A 43 -6.48 -8.82 -4.31
N ALA A 44 -7.57 -8.20 -3.85
CA ALA A 44 -7.52 -6.97 -3.06
C ALA A 44 -6.84 -7.18 -1.69
N THR A 45 -7.09 -8.31 -1.01
CA THR A 45 -6.43 -8.61 0.27
C THR A 45 -4.94 -8.92 0.11
N VAL A 46 -4.53 -9.59 -0.96
CA VAL A 46 -3.11 -9.83 -1.25
C VAL A 46 -2.39 -8.52 -1.56
N VAL A 47 -2.99 -7.64 -2.36
CA VAL A 47 -2.41 -6.31 -2.63
C VAL A 47 -2.29 -5.52 -1.34
N LEU A 48 -3.34 -5.47 -0.51
CA LEU A 48 -3.32 -4.74 0.75
C LEU A 48 -2.25 -5.28 1.71
N ALA A 49 -2.09 -6.60 1.81
CA ALA A 49 -1.08 -7.22 2.64
C ALA A 49 0.35 -6.92 2.16
N VAL A 50 0.59 -6.99 0.84
CA VAL A 50 1.90 -6.67 0.24
C VAL A 50 2.22 -5.19 0.39
N THR A 51 1.26 -4.29 0.13
CA THR A 51 1.48 -2.84 0.32
C THR A 51 1.67 -2.49 1.79
N SER A 52 0.90 -3.09 2.70
CA SER A 52 1.07 -2.85 4.14
C SER A 52 2.45 -3.31 4.58
N TRP A 53 2.87 -4.50 4.18
CA TRP A 53 4.21 -5.00 4.49
C TRP A 53 5.33 -4.14 3.89
N ALA A 54 5.15 -3.63 2.67
CA ALA A 54 6.12 -2.74 2.03
C ALA A 54 6.22 -1.37 2.71
N ILE A 55 5.08 -0.80 3.16
CA ILE A 55 5.03 0.49 3.87
C ILE A 55 5.56 0.37 5.30
N LEU A 56 5.31 -0.77 5.96
CA LEU A 56 5.74 -1.03 7.33
C LEU A 56 7.20 -1.50 7.43
N ARG A 57 7.95 -1.59 6.31
CA ARG A 57 9.35 -1.98 6.40
C ARG A 57 10.12 -0.91 7.17
N PRO A 58 10.80 -1.26 8.27
CA PRO A 58 11.72 -0.33 8.90
C PRO A 58 12.79 0.05 7.87
N THR A 59 12.98 1.34 7.67
CA THR A 59 14.12 1.84 6.89
C THR A 59 15.38 1.42 7.65
N MET A 60 16.12 0.44 7.10
CA MET A 60 17.42 0.07 7.63
C MET A 60 18.28 1.34 7.67
N ARG A 61 18.74 1.67 8.86
CA ARG A 61 19.64 2.79 9.07
C ARG A 61 21.05 2.35 8.72
N LEU A 62 21.89 3.30 8.32
CA LEU A 62 23.28 2.99 7.98
C LEU A 62 24.03 2.50 9.22
N GLU A 63 23.63 3.01 10.38
CA GLU A 63 24.15 2.70 11.71
C GLU A 63 23.69 1.34 12.27
N ASP A 64 22.70 0.69 11.64
CA ASP A 64 22.23 -0.68 11.96
C ASP A 64 23.13 -1.69 11.22
N VAL A 65 24.29 -1.92 11.82
CA VAL A 65 25.38 -2.70 11.24
C VAL A 65 25.06 -4.21 11.28
N ASP A 66 24.33 -4.64 12.31
CA ASP A 66 23.92 -6.03 12.49
C ASP A 66 22.63 -6.40 11.75
N ARG A 67 21.93 -5.42 11.18
CA ARG A 67 20.63 -5.55 10.48
C ARG A 67 19.52 -6.10 11.36
N SER A 68 19.57 -5.80 12.65
CA SER A 68 18.52 -6.16 13.60
C SER A 68 17.26 -5.32 13.45
N GLY A 69 17.32 -4.22 12.68
CA GLY A 69 16.27 -3.22 12.57
C GLY A 69 16.27 -2.20 13.70
N ARG A 70 17.33 -2.19 14.53
CA ARG A 70 17.56 -1.22 15.61
C ARG A 70 18.98 -0.68 15.47
N VAL A 71 19.24 0.45 16.13
CA VAL A 71 20.59 1.00 16.26
C VAL A 71 20.87 1.07 17.74
N ASP A 72 21.77 0.23 18.24
CA ASP A 72 22.10 0.16 19.66
C ASP A 72 23.61 -0.05 19.91
N VAL A 73 24.00 -0.24 21.17
CA VAL A 73 25.42 -0.36 21.56
C VAL A 73 26.07 -1.61 20.95
N LEU A 74 25.28 -2.63 20.56
CA LEU A 74 25.79 -3.83 19.92
C LEU A 74 26.38 -3.52 18.54
N ASP A 75 25.76 -2.63 17.77
CA ASP A 75 26.27 -2.19 16.47
C ASP A 75 27.66 -1.56 16.61
N ALA A 76 27.82 -0.66 17.59
CA ALA A 76 29.09 -0.01 17.89
C ALA A 76 30.17 -1.02 18.33
N TYR A 77 29.79 -2.01 19.14
CA TYR A 77 30.68 -3.09 19.57
C TYR A 77 31.14 -3.97 18.40
N LEU A 78 30.28 -4.25 17.42
CA LEU A 78 30.67 -5.04 16.25
C LEU A 78 31.72 -4.34 15.39
N VAL A 79 31.61 -3.01 15.24
CA VAL A 79 32.62 -2.20 14.56
C VAL A 79 33.94 -2.22 15.35
N ALA A 80 33.89 -1.97 16.66
CA ALA A 80 35.07 -2.00 17.54
C ALA A 80 35.78 -3.35 17.49
N LYS A 81 35.01 -4.44 17.56
CA LYS A 81 35.55 -5.81 17.48
C LYS A 81 36.19 -6.11 16.13
N ALA A 82 35.63 -5.59 15.03
CA ALA A 82 36.21 -5.76 13.71
C ALA A 82 37.54 -5.02 13.57
N LEU A 83 37.65 -3.82 14.16
CA LEU A 83 38.88 -3.04 14.21
C LEU A 83 39.97 -3.72 15.06
N ASP A 84 39.61 -4.25 16.24
CA ASP A 84 40.55 -4.93 17.13
C ASP A 84 41.06 -6.27 16.56
N GLY A 85 40.23 -6.95 15.76
CA GLY A 85 40.59 -8.22 15.13
C GLY A 85 41.71 -8.14 14.09
N GLY A 86 42.11 -6.94 13.65
CA GLY A 86 43.20 -6.70 12.69
C GLY A 86 42.98 -7.28 11.28
N GLY A 87 41.79 -7.82 11.02
CA GLY A 87 41.38 -8.33 9.71
C GLY A 87 40.81 -7.24 8.81
N GLU A 88 40.44 -7.63 7.59
CA GLU A 88 39.74 -6.72 6.68
C GLU A 88 38.38 -6.35 7.26
N VAL A 89 38.20 -5.07 7.59
CA VAL A 89 36.94 -4.53 8.10
C VAL A 89 35.99 -4.30 6.93
N PRO A 90 34.76 -4.83 6.97
CA PRO A 90 33.83 -4.64 5.86
C PRO A 90 33.52 -3.15 5.62
N ALA A 91 33.57 -2.71 4.36
CA ALA A 91 33.24 -1.33 3.98
C ALA A 91 31.83 -0.89 4.41
N ARG A 92 30.90 -1.82 4.63
CA ARG A 92 29.57 -1.52 5.18
C ARG A 92 29.60 -0.99 6.62
N TYR A 93 30.73 -1.08 7.32
CA TYR A 93 30.91 -0.53 8.67
C TYR A 93 31.40 0.93 8.64
N ASP A 94 31.74 1.45 7.45
CA ASP A 94 31.98 2.88 7.24
C ASP A 94 30.62 3.58 7.21
N VAL A 95 30.13 3.91 8.40
CA VAL A 95 28.89 4.65 8.54
C VAL A 95 29.14 6.12 8.25
N THR A 96 30.33 6.66 8.52
CA THR A 96 30.64 8.08 8.25
C THR A 96 30.73 8.41 6.76
N SER A 97 30.88 7.38 5.90
CA SER A 97 31.10 7.48 4.46
C SER A 97 32.39 8.24 4.11
N ASP A 98 33.41 8.15 4.95
CA ASP A 98 34.72 8.79 4.74
C ASP A 98 35.73 7.87 4.03
N GLY A 99 35.35 6.62 3.78
CA GLY A 99 36.15 5.59 3.13
C GLY A 99 37.07 4.81 4.08
N VAL A 100 37.06 5.09 5.39
CA VAL A 100 37.94 4.48 6.38
C VAL A 100 37.16 4.10 7.64
N VAL A 101 36.97 2.80 7.87
CA VAL A 101 36.35 2.36 9.13
C VAL A 101 37.28 2.64 10.30
N ASN A 102 36.84 3.47 11.25
CA ASN A 102 37.63 3.89 12.41
C ASN A 102 36.74 4.25 13.63
N ASP A 103 37.34 4.81 14.68
CA ASP A 103 36.63 5.17 15.92
C ASP A 103 35.52 6.22 15.69
N ALA A 104 35.59 7.02 14.62
CA ALA A 104 34.54 7.96 14.23
C ALA A 104 33.24 7.25 13.85
N ASP A 105 33.32 6.06 13.24
CA ASP A 105 32.14 5.25 12.92
C ASP A 105 31.45 4.76 14.20
N ILE A 106 32.25 4.30 15.17
CA ILE A 106 31.75 3.88 16.49
C ILE A 106 31.03 5.04 17.18
N ALA A 107 31.66 6.21 17.23
CA ALA A 107 31.08 7.40 17.85
C ALA A 107 29.75 7.80 17.19
N ARG A 108 29.69 7.74 15.85
CA ARG A 108 28.49 8.05 15.08
C ARG A 108 27.33 7.09 15.38
N ILE A 109 27.60 5.79 15.55
CA ILE A 109 26.60 4.80 15.96
C ILE A 109 26.10 5.09 17.38
N MET A 110 27.01 5.42 18.31
CA MET A 110 26.64 5.74 19.70
C MET A 110 25.76 6.99 19.79
N ASP A 111 26.11 8.05 19.05
CA ASP A 111 25.29 9.27 18.98
C ASP A 111 23.91 8.98 18.41
N ALA A 112 23.83 8.15 17.36
CA ALA A 112 22.56 7.73 16.77
C ALA A 112 21.72 6.90 17.75
N SER A 113 22.33 5.95 18.46
CA SER A 113 21.65 5.13 19.49
C SER A 113 21.02 6.01 20.57
N VAL A 114 21.77 6.97 21.12
CA VAL A 114 21.27 7.90 22.15
C VAL A 114 20.17 8.82 21.61
N ALA A 115 20.30 9.28 20.37
CA ALA A 115 19.27 10.12 19.75
C ALA A 115 17.94 9.38 19.59
N LEU A 116 17.98 8.08 19.31
CA LEU A 116 16.79 7.24 19.12
C LEU A 116 16.16 6.78 20.43
N GLU A 117 16.94 6.60 21.49
CA GLU A 117 16.40 6.33 22.82
C GLU A 117 15.62 7.55 23.37
N ARG A 118 15.97 8.76 22.93
CA ARG A 118 15.35 10.01 23.38
C ARG A 118 14.16 10.48 22.55
N SER A 119 13.89 9.85 21.41
CA SER A 119 12.80 10.22 20.48
C SER A 119 11.53 9.42 20.72
#